data_AF-A0A8K0A6Z6-F1
#
_entry.id   AF-A0A8K0A6Z6-F1
#
_cell.length_a   1.000
_cell.length_b   1.000
_cell.length_c   1.000
_cell.angle_alpha   90.00
_cell.angle_beta   90.00
_cell.angle_gamma   90.00
#
_symmetry.space_group_name_H-M   'P 1'
#
loop_
_entity.id
_entity.type
_entity.pdbx_description
1 polymer ?
#
loop_
_entity_poly.entity_id
_entity_poly.type
_entity_poly.pdbx_seq_one_letter_code
_entity_poly.pdbx_strand_id
1 'polypeptide(L)'
;MCAGCFTHLLADARLKDEQASCPGCRTDISRGNCSRNLAVEKAVSELPANCQYCSCQYPRSKLEKHKTEECQDRLTNCKYRRIGCQWRGPFHEHKEHEQDCCHPKKSGADITEALDVIDLKHKEELELFNHIFNLLSFEKIGFADIQLRPYRTDEFITRLYYESPRFTVLNQTWVVKARINNNDREPNLTVHRQISYQIILKSKVNTSIDMNFLVMKGPYDDVKLEAAVKRFQFSSDSLETDYYEFPLVTAAECNKLLAARNINLRIFMFQVQK
;
A
#
# COMPACT_ATOMS: atom_id res chain seq x y z
N MET A 1 3.32 -16.63 -18.12
CA MET A 1 3.28 -15.25 -17.58
C MET A 1 2.88 -15.33 -16.13
N CYS A 2 3.61 -14.70 -15.20
CA CYS A 2 3.21 -14.69 -13.77
C CYS A 2 2.16 -13.60 -13.50
N ALA A 3 1.49 -13.67 -12.34
CA ALA A 3 0.47 -12.70 -11.94
C ALA A 3 0.97 -11.25 -11.89
N GLY A 4 2.22 -11.03 -11.46
CA GLY A 4 2.85 -9.71 -11.43
C GLY A 4 3.03 -9.12 -12.83
N CYS A 5 3.64 -9.87 -13.75
CA CYS A 5 3.79 -9.45 -15.15
C CYS A 5 2.44 -9.22 -15.84
N PHE A 6 1.45 -10.07 -15.56
CA PHE A 6 0.10 -9.90 -16.08
C PHE A 6 -0.53 -8.57 -15.59
N THR A 7 -0.43 -8.29 -14.29
CA THR A 7 -0.92 -7.04 -13.70
C THR A 7 -0.21 -5.82 -14.29
N HIS A 8 1.11 -5.91 -14.49
CA HIS A 8 1.89 -4.85 -15.11
C HIS A 8 1.41 -4.56 -16.55
N LEU A 9 1.24 -5.59 -17.38
CA LEU A 9 0.77 -5.41 -18.77
C LEU A 9 -0.62 -4.79 -18.83
N LEU A 10 -1.53 -5.18 -17.93
CA LEU A 10 -2.85 -4.57 -17.84
C LEU A 10 -2.79 -3.09 -17.43
N ALA A 11 -1.91 -2.75 -16.48
CA ALA A 11 -1.68 -1.37 -16.07
C ALA A 11 -1.06 -0.53 -17.20
N ASP A 12 -0.09 -1.06 -17.94
CA ASP A 12 0.55 -0.39 -19.09
C ASP A 12 -0.46 -0.07 -20.18
N ALA A 13 -1.24 -1.08 -20.59
CA ALA A 13 -2.27 -0.95 -21.60
C ALA A 13 -3.32 0.09 -21.19
N ARG A 14 -3.68 0.13 -19.89
CA ARG A 14 -4.60 1.13 -19.35
C ARG A 14 -4.05 2.55 -19.48
N LEU A 15 -2.78 2.77 -19.16
CA LEU A 15 -2.17 4.09 -19.27
C LEU A 15 -2.04 4.55 -20.73
N LYS A 16 -1.76 3.63 -21.66
CA LYS A 16 -1.65 3.90 -23.10
C LYS A 16 -2.98 4.01 -23.84
N ASP A 17 -4.08 3.67 -23.18
CA ASP A 17 -5.39 3.49 -23.81
C ASP A 17 -5.41 2.45 -24.94
N GLU A 18 -4.67 1.37 -24.74
CA GLU A 18 -4.57 0.27 -25.69
C GLU A 18 -5.23 -0.99 -25.10
N GLN A 19 -5.60 -1.91 -25.99
CA GLN A 19 -5.99 -3.25 -25.58
C GLN A 19 -4.73 -4.01 -25.13
N ALA A 20 -4.75 -4.56 -23.92
CA ALA A 20 -3.64 -5.37 -23.44
C ALA A 20 -3.53 -6.63 -24.30
N SER A 21 -2.31 -6.96 -24.74
CA SER A 21 -2.03 -8.13 -25.58
C SER A 21 -0.87 -8.96 -25.02
N CYS A 22 -0.87 -10.26 -25.33
CA CYS A 22 0.20 -11.17 -24.94
C CYS A 22 1.50 -10.84 -25.71
N PRO A 23 2.64 -10.60 -25.02
CA PRO A 23 3.90 -10.28 -25.71
C PRO A 23 4.41 -11.38 -26.66
N GLY A 24 4.04 -12.64 -26.41
CA GLY A 24 4.48 -13.78 -27.22
C GLY A 24 3.62 -14.01 -28.47
N CYS A 25 2.29 -14.02 -28.32
CA CYS A 25 1.35 -14.40 -29.39
C CYS A 25 0.40 -13.29 -29.83
N ARG A 26 0.47 -12.09 -29.22
CA ARG A 26 -0.35 -10.89 -29.50
C ARG A 26 -1.86 -11.04 -29.32
N THR A 27 -2.34 -12.16 -28.78
CA THR A 27 -3.74 -12.35 -28.41
C THR A 27 -4.14 -11.38 -27.29
N ASP A 28 -5.36 -10.87 -27.36
CA ASP A 28 -5.91 -9.96 -26.34
C ASP A 28 -5.96 -10.63 -24.97
N ILE A 29 -5.52 -9.90 -23.95
CA ILE A 29 -5.53 -10.35 -22.56
C ILE A 29 -6.37 -9.39 -21.70
N SER A 30 -7.10 -9.95 -20.75
CA SER A 30 -7.94 -9.23 -19.80
C SER A 30 -8.19 -10.12 -18.58
N ARG A 31 -8.68 -9.53 -17.49
CA ARG A 31 -9.07 -10.33 -16.29
C ARG A 31 -10.20 -11.33 -16.57
N GLY A 32 -10.99 -11.13 -17.63
CA GLY A 32 -12.14 -11.99 -17.97
C GLY A 32 -11.81 -13.16 -18.89
N ASN A 33 -10.78 -13.03 -19.75
CA ASN A 33 -10.41 -14.07 -20.72
C ASN A 33 -9.16 -14.87 -20.32
N CYS A 34 -8.43 -14.42 -19.30
CA CYS A 34 -7.29 -15.13 -18.74
C CYS A 34 -7.70 -15.80 -17.43
N SER A 35 -7.32 -17.08 -17.26
CA SER A 35 -7.57 -17.84 -16.05
C SER A 35 -6.28 -18.29 -15.38
N ARG A 36 -6.35 -18.53 -14.08
CA ARG A 36 -5.22 -19.02 -13.29
C ARG A 36 -4.95 -20.48 -13.64
N ASN A 37 -3.74 -20.79 -14.09
CA ASN A 37 -3.35 -22.16 -14.41
C ASN A 37 -2.74 -22.84 -13.18
N LEU A 38 -3.61 -23.46 -12.37
CA LEU A 38 -3.21 -24.16 -11.14
C LEU A 38 -2.25 -25.33 -11.38
N ALA A 39 -2.36 -26.01 -12.53
CA ALA A 39 -1.49 -27.12 -12.86
C ALA A 39 -0.05 -26.64 -13.12
N VAL A 40 0.10 -25.55 -13.90
CA VAL A 40 1.41 -24.92 -14.13
C VAL A 40 1.98 -24.35 -12.84
N GLU A 41 1.17 -23.70 -12.01
CA GLU A 41 1.64 -23.21 -10.71
C GLU A 41 2.14 -24.32 -9.80
N LYS A 42 1.42 -25.45 -9.73
CA LYS A 42 1.85 -26.63 -8.97
C LYS A 42 3.12 -27.26 -9.56
N ALA A 43 3.21 -27.36 -10.88
CA ALA A 43 4.43 -27.87 -11.52
C ALA A 43 5.64 -26.96 -11.23
N VAL A 44 5.45 -25.64 -11.33
CA VAL A 44 6.48 -24.65 -11.02
C VAL A 44 6.86 -24.69 -9.54
N SER A 45 5.92 -24.95 -8.63
CA SER A 45 6.21 -25.03 -7.19
C SER A 45 7.06 -26.24 -6.81
N GLU A 46 7.04 -27.31 -7.61
CA GLU A 46 7.88 -28.50 -7.40
C GLU A 46 9.26 -28.40 -8.07
N LEU A 47 9.49 -27.38 -8.90
CA LEU A 47 10.81 -27.18 -9.51
C LEU A 47 11.88 -26.91 -8.45
N PRO A 48 13.10 -27.45 -8.62
CA PRO A 48 14.20 -27.21 -7.70
C PRO A 48 14.62 -25.74 -7.76
N ALA A 49 14.94 -25.19 -6.58
CA ALA A 49 15.54 -23.89 -6.40
C ALA A 49 16.57 -23.93 -5.28
N ASN A 50 17.65 -23.17 -5.45
CA ASN A 50 18.72 -23.11 -4.47
C ASN A 50 18.34 -22.20 -3.31
N CYS A 51 18.63 -22.62 -2.09
CA CYS A 51 18.60 -21.74 -0.93
C CYS A 51 19.71 -20.68 -1.05
N GLN A 52 19.37 -19.41 -0.82
CA GLN A 52 20.35 -18.32 -0.88
C GLN A 52 21.39 -18.34 0.26
N TYR A 53 21.14 -19.13 1.30
CA TYR A 53 22.02 -19.22 2.48
C TYR A 53 22.93 -20.44 2.42
N CYS A 54 22.37 -21.64 2.32
CA CYS A 54 23.14 -22.90 2.30
C CYS A 54 23.42 -23.44 0.89
N SER A 55 22.88 -22.82 -0.17
CA SER A 55 23.00 -23.27 -1.58
C SER A 55 22.42 -24.65 -1.91
N CYS A 56 21.82 -25.36 -0.94
CA CYS A 56 21.14 -26.64 -1.18
C CYS A 56 19.86 -26.46 -2.01
N GLN A 57 19.51 -27.50 -2.78
CA GLN A 57 18.31 -27.52 -3.62
C GLN A 57 17.08 -28.01 -2.85
N TYR A 58 15.99 -27.26 -2.97
CA TYR A 58 14.68 -27.62 -2.45
C TYR A 58 13.60 -27.33 -3.48
N PRO A 59 12.45 -28.02 -3.44
CA PRO A 59 11.25 -27.60 -4.16
C PRO A 59 10.88 -26.16 -3.77
N ARG A 60 10.51 -25.32 -4.74
CA ARG A 60 10.09 -23.93 -4.49
C ARG A 60 8.99 -23.82 -3.43
N SER A 61 8.07 -24.78 -3.38
CA SER A 61 6.99 -24.87 -2.39
C SER A 61 7.49 -24.95 -0.94
N LYS A 62 8.65 -25.57 -0.72
CA LYS A 62 9.26 -25.75 0.61
C LYS A 62 10.37 -24.74 0.91
N LEU A 63 10.82 -24.00 -0.09
CA LEU A 63 11.99 -23.13 0.02
C LEU A 63 11.80 -22.00 1.04
N GLU A 64 10.61 -21.38 1.09
CA GLU A 64 10.34 -20.31 2.05
C GLU A 64 10.34 -20.84 3.49
N LYS A 65 9.66 -21.96 3.75
CA LYS A 65 9.70 -22.62 5.06
C LYS A 65 11.13 -22.99 5.46
N HIS A 66 11.91 -23.53 4.51
CA HIS A 66 13.31 -23.83 4.75
C HIS A 66 14.10 -22.57 5.16
N LYS A 67 13.99 -21.47 4.40
CA LYS A 67 14.68 -20.21 4.68
C LYS A 67 14.29 -19.61 6.03
N THR A 68 13.02 -19.73 6.45
CA THR A 68 12.53 -19.09 7.68
C THR A 68 12.78 -19.94 8.93
N GLU A 69 12.62 -21.26 8.83
CA GLU A 69 12.52 -22.15 9.99
C GLU A 69 13.61 -23.24 10.04
N GLU A 70 14.01 -23.82 8.91
CA GLU A 70 14.78 -25.08 8.91
C GLU A 70 16.27 -24.89 8.56
N CYS A 71 16.61 -23.83 7.82
CA CYS A 71 17.96 -23.58 7.34
C CYS A 71 18.89 -23.18 8.49
N GLN A 72 20.04 -23.84 8.61
CA GLN A 72 21.05 -23.53 9.63
C GLN A 72 21.82 -22.23 9.32
N ASP A 73 21.84 -21.83 8.06
CA ASP A 73 22.52 -20.60 7.61
C ASP A 73 21.55 -19.42 7.45
N ARG A 74 20.28 -19.60 7.83
CA ARG A 74 19.31 -18.50 7.81
C ARG A 74 19.78 -17.37 8.72
N LEU A 75 19.53 -16.14 8.30
CA LEU A 75 19.81 -14.98 9.13
C LEU A 75 18.82 -14.90 10.29
N THR A 76 19.36 -14.86 11.50
CA THR A 76 18.59 -14.67 12.73
C THR A 76 19.10 -13.48 13.51
N ASN A 77 18.22 -12.93 14.33
CA ASN A 77 18.52 -11.82 15.21
C ASN A 77 18.65 -12.35 16.63
N CYS A 78 19.57 -11.76 17.39
CA CYS A 78 19.74 -12.08 18.81
C CYS A 78 18.44 -11.79 19.60
N LYS A 79 18.09 -12.61 20.59
CA LYS A 79 16.94 -12.34 21.49
C LYS A 79 17.03 -10.99 22.19
N TYR A 80 18.25 -10.50 22.43
CA TYR A 80 18.54 -9.20 23.04
C TYR A 80 18.43 -8.04 22.04
N ARG A 81 17.94 -8.25 20.82
CA ARG A 81 17.60 -7.15 19.89
C ARG A 81 16.64 -6.14 20.51
N ARG A 82 15.75 -6.60 21.40
CA ARG A 82 14.82 -5.75 22.17
C ARG A 82 15.52 -4.73 23.08
N ILE A 83 16.77 -5.00 23.45
CA ILE A 83 17.63 -4.11 24.27
C ILE A 83 18.82 -3.60 23.44
N GLY A 84 18.62 -3.47 22.12
CA GLY A 84 19.58 -2.83 21.22
C GLY A 84 20.65 -3.71 20.61
N CYS A 85 20.63 -5.04 20.80
CA CYS A 85 21.59 -5.91 20.10
C CYS A 85 21.33 -5.92 18.59
N GLN A 86 22.30 -5.45 17.81
CA GLN A 86 22.20 -5.38 16.35
C GLN A 86 22.72 -6.63 15.65
N TRP A 87 23.17 -7.65 16.41
CA TRP A 87 23.72 -8.87 15.83
C TRP A 87 22.68 -9.56 14.94
N ARG A 88 23.11 -9.83 13.72
CA ARG A 88 22.36 -10.54 12.68
C ARG A 88 23.32 -11.50 11.99
N GLY A 89 23.18 -12.79 12.25
CA GLY A 89 24.08 -13.81 11.72
C GLY A 89 23.38 -15.14 11.43
N PRO A 90 24.13 -16.13 10.94
CA PRO A 90 23.64 -17.48 10.70
C PRO A 90 23.02 -18.10 11.97
N PHE A 91 22.00 -18.95 11.81
CA PHE A 91 21.34 -19.57 12.96
C PHE A 91 22.25 -20.51 13.75
N HIS A 92 23.20 -21.19 13.10
CA HIS A 92 24.11 -22.10 13.81
C HIS A 92 25.02 -21.36 14.81
N GLU A 93 25.40 -20.10 14.53
CA GLU A 93 26.18 -19.23 15.42
C GLU A 93 25.31 -18.52 16.49
N HIS A 94 23.99 -18.56 16.35
CA HIS A 94 23.06 -17.84 17.23
C HIS A 94 23.23 -18.21 18.71
N LYS A 95 23.41 -19.50 19.01
CA LYS A 95 23.57 -19.97 20.39
C LYS A 95 24.89 -19.51 21.01
N GLU A 96 25.96 -19.49 20.24
CA GLU A 96 27.27 -19.02 20.67
C GLU A 96 27.22 -17.52 20.95
N HIS A 97 26.69 -16.74 20.00
CA HIS A 97 26.48 -15.31 20.21
C HIS A 97 25.61 -15.00 21.43
N GLU A 98 24.53 -15.75 21.68
CA GLU A 98 23.66 -15.50 22.83
C GLU A 98 24.35 -15.70 24.19
N GLN A 99 25.32 -16.61 24.27
CA GLN A 99 26.11 -16.84 25.48
C GLN A 99 27.12 -15.70 25.70
N ASP A 100 27.71 -15.21 24.61
CA ASP A 100 28.74 -14.17 24.64
C ASP A 100 28.19 -12.76 24.47
N CYS A 101 26.87 -12.60 24.32
CA CYS A 101 26.26 -11.31 24.06
C CYS A 101 26.59 -10.34 25.19
N CYS A 102 27.12 -9.17 24.85
CA CYS A 102 27.47 -8.14 25.82
C CYS A 102 26.25 -7.34 26.31
N HIS A 103 25.14 -7.32 25.55
CA HIS A 103 23.96 -6.51 25.86
C HIS A 103 23.29 -6.81 27.20
N PRO A 104 23.17 -8.07 27.66
CA PRO A 104 22.69 -8.37 29.01
C PRO A 104 23.57 -7.80 30.14
N LYS A 105 24.86 -7.56 29.86
CA LYS A 105 25.84 -7.04 30.81
C LYS A 105 26.06 -5.53 30.67
N LYS A 106 25.46 -4.89 29.66
CA LYS A 106 25.56 -3.43 29.46
C LYS A 106 24.79 -2.69 30.55
N SER A 107 25.26 -1.49 30.90
CA SER A 107 24.56 -0.65 31.85
C SER A 107 23.28 -0.11 31.22
N GLY A 108 22.31 0.29 32.07
CA GLY A 108 21.06 0.89 31.58
C GLY A 108 21.31 2.08 30.64
N ALA A 109 22.31 2.92 30.96
CA ALA A 109 22.68 4.09 30.16
C ALA A 109 23.11 3.73 28.72
N ASP A 110 23.77 2.59 28.52
CA ASP A 110 24.26 2.15 27.20
C ASP A 110 23.17 1.54 26.33
N ILE A 111 22.02 1.19 26.92
CA ILE A 111 20.88 0.57 26.26
C ILE A 111 19.77 1.61 25.99
N THR A 112 19.72 2.71 26.77
CA THR A 112 18.72 3.78 26.65
C THR A 112 18.61 4.31 25.22
N GLU A 113 19.73 4.63 24.56
CA GLU A 113 19.70 5.17 23.18
C GLU A 113 19.03 4.21 22.18
N ALA A 114 19.31 2.91 22.30
CA ALA A 114 18.71 1.91 21.42
C ALA A 114 17.23 1.66 21.74
N LEU A 115 16.84 1.77 23.03
CA LEU A 115 15.45 1.70 23.45
C LEU A 115 14.68 2.94 23.00
N ASP A 116 15.27 4.14 23.10
CA ASP A 116 14.64 5.40 22.69
C ASP A 116 14.20 5.37 21.23
N VAL A 117 15.01 4.77 20.34
CA VAL A 117 14.65 4.61 18.92
C VAL A 117 13.48 3.64 18.73
N ILE A 118 13.47 2.53 19.48
CA ILE A 118 12.38 1.53 19.42
C ILE A 118 11.10 2.13 19.99
N ASP A 119 11.20 2.81 21.13
CA ASP A 119 10.11 3.47 21.83
C ASP A 119 9.55 4.63 21.01
N LEU A 120 10.40 5.41 20.34
CA LEU A 120 9.94 6.47 19.42
C LEU A 120 9.08 5.89 18.30
N LYS A 121 9.54 4.83 17.63
CA LYS A 121 8.76 4.19 16.57
C LYS A 121 7.46 3.60 17.11
N HIS A 122 7.50 2.93 18.25
CA HIS A 122 6.30 2.37 18.87
C HIS A 122 5.32 3.46 19.30
N LYS A 123 5.83 4.58 19.81
CA LYS A 123 5.05 5.76 20.18
C LYS A 123 4.39 6.39 18.96
N GLU A 124 5.07 6.54 17.84
CA GLU A 124 4.48 7.03 16.57
C GLU A 124 3.32 6.13 16.10
N GLU A 125 3.51 4.81 16.15
CA GLU A 125 2.45 3.84 15.81
C GLU A 125 1.25 3.97 16.76
N LEU A 126 1.50 4.02 18.08
CA LEU A 126 0.47 4.20 19.10
C LEU A 126 -0.24 5.55 18.98
N GLU A 127 0.47 6.63 18.66
CA GLU A 127 -0.10 7.96 18.44
C GLU A 127 -1.06 7.95 17.26
N LEU A 128 -0.71 7.28 16.15
CA LEU A 128 -1.62 7.10 15.02
C LEU A 128 -2.87 6.31 15.42
N PHE A 129 -2.71 5.20 16.14
CA PHE A 129 -3.86 4.41 16.61
C PHE A 129 -4.75 5.22 17.57
N ASN A 130 -4.16 5.88 18.56
CA ASN A 130 -4.88 6.74 19.50
C ASN A 130 -5.59 7.88 18.77
N HIS A 131 -4.96 8.47 17.76
CA HIS A 131 -5.58 9.49 16.94
C HIS A 131 -6.82 8.94 16.21
N ILE A 132 -6.73 7.77 15.59
CA ILE A 132 -7.87 7.11 14.94
C ILE A 132 -8.97 6.79 15.96
N PHE A 133 -8.63 6.27 17.15
CA PHE A 133 -9.61 6.00 18.21
C PHE A 133 -10.31 7.27 18.71
N ASN A 134 -9.57 8.38 18.83
CA ASN A 134 -10.15 9.67 19.19
C ASN A 134 -11.11 10.16 18.10
N LEU A 135 -10.76 9.99 16.83
CA LEU A 135 -11.67 10.32 15.71
C LEU A 135 -12.93 9.47 15.73
N LEU A 136 -12.83 8.18 16.08
CA LEU A 136 -13.97 7.29 16.26
C LEU A 136 -14.90 7.71 17.42
N SER A 137 -14.45 8.61 18.29
CA SER A 137 -15.24 9.15 19.40
C SER A 137 -16.02 10.42 19.02
N PHE A 138 -15.86 10.94 17.80
CA PHE A 138 -16.64 12.08 17.33
C PHE A 138 -18.12 11.71 17.15
N GLU A 139 -19.01 12.67 17.38
CA GLU A 139 -20.46 12.45 17.16
C GLU A 139 -20.77 12.35 15.65
N LYS A 140 -20.09 13.15 14.83
CA LYS A 140 -20.32 13.26 13.39
C LYS A 140 -19.28 12.48 12.59
N ILE A 141 -19.56 11.19 12.46
CA ILE A 141 -18.75 10.25 11.68
C ILE A 141 -19.61 9.67 10.56
N GLY A 142 -19.04 9.57 9.37
CA GLY A 142 -19.66 8.83 8.28
C GLY A 142 -18.61 8.16 7.41
N PHE A 143 -19.05 7.21 6.62
CA PHE A 143 -18.20 6.59 5.61
C PHE A 143 -18.97 6.37 4.32
N ALA A 144 -18.26 6.24 3.22
CA ALA A 144 -18.82 5.85 1.94
C ALA A 144 -17.88 4.86 1.24
N ASP A 145 -18.47 3.83 0.65
CA ASP A 145 -17.80 3.00 -0.35
C ASP A 145 -17.95 3.68 -1.71
N ILE A 146 -16.83 4.11 -2.28
CA ILE A 146 -16.78 4.85 -3.53
C ILE A 146 -16.07 4.01 -4.59
N GLN A 147 -16.54 4.16 -5.83
CA GLN A 147 -15.93 3.56 -6.99
C GLN A 147 -15.44 4.67 -7.92
N LEU A 148 -14.13 4.80 -8.05
CA LEU A 148 -13.53 5.73 -8.99
C LEU A 148 -13.55 5.13 -10.39
N ARG A 149 -14.13 5.87 -11.34
CA ARG A 149 -14.23 5.48 -12.74
C ARG A 149 -13.19 6.24 -13.56
N PRO A 150 -12.50 5.56 -14.49
CA PRO A 150 -11.51 6.21 -15.33
C PRO A 150 -12.19 7.15 -16.33
N TYR A 151 -11.57 8.29 -16.57
CA TYR A 151 -11.89 9.19 -17.68
C TYR A 151 -10.59 9.78 -18.24
N ARG A 152 -10.65 10.26 -19.47
CA ARG A 152 -9.51 10.89 -20.14
C ARG A 152 -9.83 12.32 -20.53
N THR A 153 -8.79 13.14 -20.58
CA THR A 153 -8.89 14.50 -21.12
C THR A 153 -8.77 14.48 -22.64
N ASP A 154 -9.48 15.40 -23.30
CA ASP A 154 -9.42 15.60 -24.75
C ASP A 154 -8.17 16.40 -25.20
N GLU A 155 -7.10 16.35 -24.40
CA GLU A 155 -5.82 16.99 -24.72
C GLU A 155 -5.04 16.18 -25.76
N PHE A 156 -4.08 16.82 -26.45
CA PHE A 156 -3.22 16.16 -27.45
C PHE A 156 -2.48 14.93 -26.88
N ILE A 157 -2.12 14.97 -25.59
CA ILE A 157 -1.68 13.81 -24.82
C ILE A 157 -2.82 13.45 -23.87
N THR A 158 -3.56 12.39 -24.18
CA THR A 158 -4.70 11.96 -23.35
C THR A 158 -4.18 11.50 -21.99
N ARG A 159 -4.67 12.12 -20.92
CA ARG A 159 -4.25 11.78 -19.56
C ARG A 159 -5.33 10.99 -18.85
N LEU A 160 -4.92 9.94 -18.14
CA LEU A 160 -5.82 9.10 -17.38
C LEU A 160 -6.05 9.68 -15.99
N TYR A 161 -7.31 9.97 -15.69
CA TYR A 161 -7.80 10.39 -14.38
C TYR A 161 -8.86 9.40 -13.90
N TYR A 162 -9.16 9.46 -12.61
CA TYR A 162 -10.28 8.74 -12.03
C TYR A 162 -11.17 9.69 -11.24
N GLU A 163 -12.48 9.51 -11.31
CA GLU A 163 -13.44 10.31 -10.55
C GLU A 163 -14.53 9.42 -9.95
N SER A 164 -14.93 9.70 -8.71
CA SER A 164 -16.09 9.08 -8.10
C SER A 164 -17.39 9.74 -8.60
N PRO A 165 -18.50 9.00 -8.68
CA PRO A 165 -19.81 9.62 -8.62
C PRO A 165 -19.93 10.52 -7.37
N ARG A 166 -20.87 11.47 -7.41
CA ARG A 166 -21.23 12.25 -6.22
C ARG A 166 -21.75 11.30 -5.14
N PHE A 167 -21.21 11.41 -3.94
CA PHE A 167 -21.66 10.66 -2.77
C PHE A 167 -21.98 11.62 -1.63
N THR A 168 -22.88 11.21 -0.73
CA THR A 168 -23.34 12.06 0.37
C THR A 168 -22.89 11.46 1.69
N VAL A 169 -22.18 12.23 2.49
CA VAL A 169 -21.71 11.86 3.84
C VAL A 169 -21.83 13.09 4.71
N LEU A 170 -22.37 12.93 5.93
CA LEU A 170 -22.55 14.02 6.91
C LEU A 170 -23.35 15.22 6.36
N ASN A 171 -24.42 14.92 5.60
CA ASN A 171 -25.28 15.91 4.94
C ASN A 171 -24.57 16.84 3.96
N GLN A 172 -23.39 16.44 3.49
CA GLN A 172 -22.62 17.15 2.47
C GLN A 172 -22.39 16.23 1.26
N THR A 173 -22.29 16.84 0.07
CA THR A 173 -22.07 16.12 -1.18
C THR A 173 -20.63 16.24 -1.60
N TRP A 174 -19.98 15.12 -1.87
CA TRP A 174 -18.55 15.02 -2.12
C TRP A 174 -18.26 14.34 -3.45
N VAL A 175 -17.08 14.61 -3.99
CA VAL A 175 -16.48 13.91 -5.13
C VAL A 175 -15.01 13.66 -4.81
N VAL A 176 -14.50 12.48 -5.13
CA VAL A 176 -13.06 12.20 -5.10
C VAL A 176 -12.53 12.15 -6.53
N LYS A 177 -11.48 12.91 -6.79
CA LYS A 177 -10.69 12.81 -8.03
C LYS A 177 -9.35 12.20 -7.73
N ALA A 178 -8.83 11.39 -8.64
CA ALA A 178 -7.47 10.88 -8.57
C ALA A 178 -6.74 11.08 -9.90
N ARG A 179 -5.44 11.33 -9.79
CA ARG A 179 -4.52 11.52 -10.91
C ARG A 179 -3.30 10.62 -10.75
N ILE A 180 -2.65 10.31 -11.86
CA ILE A 180 -1.48 9.43 -11.89
C ILE A 180 -0.22 10.28 -12.06
N ASN A 181 0.86 9.88 -11.40
CA ASN A 181 2.22 10.45 -11.50
C ASN A 181 2.26 11.97 -11.39
N ASN A 182 1.44 12.56 -10.52
CA ASN A 182 1.36 14.02 -10.35
C ASN A 182 1.24 14.81 -11.65
N ASN A 183 0.57 14.22 -12.66
CA ASN A 183 0.36 14.85 -13.96
C ASN A 183 1.62 15.01 -14.83
N ASP A 184 2.60 14.12 -14.65
CA ASP A 184 3.78 14.05 -15.51
C ASP A 184 3.41 13.82 -16.99
N ARG A 185 4.21 14.36 -17.92
CA ARG A 185 3.93 14.33 -19.37
C ARG A 185 4.04 12.92 -19.95
N GLU A 186 4.85 12.04 -19.36
CA GLU A 186 5.12 10.70 -19.88
C GLU A 186 5.07 9.61 -18.79
N PRO A 187 3.89 9.36 -18.19
CA PRO A 187 3.76 8.39 -17.09
C PRO A 187 4.13 6.95 -17.49
N ASN A 188 4.09 6.65 -18.79
CA ASN A 188 4.42 5.35 -19.38
C ASN A 188 5.91 5.00 -19.34
N LEU A 189 6.80 5.98 -19.21
CA LEU A 189 8.25 5.78 -19.21
C LEU A 189 8.81 5.57 -17.80
N THR A 190 8.00 5.86 -16.77
CA THR A 190 8.39 5.70 -15.37
C THR A 190 8.07 4.31 -14.85
N VAL A 191 9.06 3.65 -14.25
CA VAL A 191 8.87 2.37 -13.53
C VAL A 191 8.16 2.59 -12.20
N HIS A 192 8.32 3.79 -11.61
CA HIS A 192 7.65 4.20 -10.39
C HIS A 192 6.35 4.91 -10.71
N ARG A 193 5.23 4.24 -10.41
CA ARG A 193 3.89 4.80 -10.57
C ARG A 193 3.35 5.24 -9.22
N GLN A 194 2.81 6.44 -9.19
CA GLN A 194 2.16 7.02 -8.04
C GLN A 194 0.75 7.42 -8.42
N ILE A 195 -0.16 7.33 -7.46
CA ILE A 195 -1.53 7.80 -7.62
C ILE A 195 -1.82 8.75 -6.45
N SER A 196 -2.40 9.90 -6.78
CA SER A 196 -2.74 10.93 -5.81
C SER A 196 -4.21 11.27 -5.93
N TYR A 197 -4.88 11.56 -4.82
CA TYR A 197 -6.29 11.89 -4.76
C TYR A 197 -6.54 13.26 -4.14
N GLN A 198 -7.69 13.83 -4.49
CA GLN A 198 -8.21 15.09 -4.01
C GLN A 198 -9.68 14.89 -3.64
N ILE A 199 -10.10 15.47 -2.52
CA ILE A 199 -11.51 15.47 -2.11
C ILE A 199 -12.10 16.84 -2.40
N ILE A 200 -13.27 16.84 -3.04
CA ILE A 200 -13.95 18.03 -3.48
C ILE A 200 -15.35 18.06 -2.87
N LEU A 201 -15.64 19.13 -2.14
CA LEU A 201 -16.95 19.47 -1.62
C LEU A 201 -17.80 20.11 -2.74
N LYS A 202 -18.97 19.55 -3.03
CA LYS A 202 -19.89 20.04 -4.07
C LYS A 202 -21.13 20.73 -3.51
N SER A 203 -21.48 20.49 -2.25
CA SER A 203 -22.56 21.21 -1.58
C SER A 203 -22.10 22.63 -1.19
N LYS A 204 -23.06 23.56 -1.12
CA LYS A 204 -22.81 24.91 -0.63
C LYS A 204 -22.64 24.87 0.89
N VAL A 205 -21.60 25.54 1.39
CA VAL A 205 -21.35 25.69 2.82
C VAL A 205 -21.39 27.15 3.21
N ASN A 206 -22.19 27.46 4.24
CA ASN A 206 -22.31 28.81 4.78
C ASN A 206 -21.29 29.07 5.90
N THR A 207 -20.75 28.01 6.50
CA THR A 207 -19.76 28.05 7.57
C THR A 207 -18.65 27.06 7.26
N SER A 208 -17.43 27.37 7.69
CA SER A 208 -16.31 26.45 7.47
C SER A 208 -16.49 25.12 8.21
N ILE A 209 -16.15 24.02 7.54
CA ILE A 209 -16.27 22.66 8.05
C ILE A 209 -14.87 22.06 8.15
N ASP A 210 -14.43 21.79 9.37
CA ASP A 210 -13.16 21.12 9.62
C ASP A 210 -13.37 19.61 9.64
N MET A 211 -12.65 18.92 8.77
CA MET A 211 -12.83 17.51 8.49
C MET A 211 -11.51 16.77 8.63
N ASN A 212 -11.53 15.64 9.33
CA ASN A 212 -10.54 14.59 9.16
C ASN A 212 -11.09 13.52 8.23
N PHE A 213 -10.24 12.94 7.40
CA PHE A 213 -10.62 11.83 6.53
C PHE A 213 -9.51 10.79 6.42
N LEU A 214 -9.95 9.55 6.19
CA LEU A 214 -9.10 8.38 6.09
C LEU A 214 -9.57 7.54 4.90
N VAL A 215 -8.66 7.24 3.98
CA VAL A 215 -8.93 6.37 2.83
C VAL A 215 -8.42 4.97 3.13
N MET A 216 -9.31 4.00 2.98
CA MET A 216 -9.06 2.58 3.19
C MET A 216 -9.42 1.79 1.93
N LYS A 217 -8.98 0.54 1.87
CA LYS A 217 -9.34 -0.35 0.77
C LYS A 217 -10.86 -0.54 0.72
N GLY A 218 -11.42 -0.51 -0.48
CA GLY A 218 -12.83 -0.82 -0.70
C GLY A 218 -13.11 -2.32 -0.55
N PRO A 219 -14.39 -2.70 -0.51
CA PRO A 219 -14.78 -4.10 -0.53
C PRO A 219 -14.29 -4.78 -1.82
N TYR A 220 -13.87 -6.05 -1.70
CA TYR A 220 -13.38 -6.89 -2.81
C TYR A 220 -12.06 -6.47 -3.47
N ASP A 221 -11.36 -5.46 -2.94
CA ASP A 221 -10.02 -5.10 -3.39
C ASP A 221 -8.94 -5.78 -2.52
N ASP A 222 -7.85 -6.20 -3.17
CA ASP A 222 -6.70 -6.88 -2.54
C ASP A 222 -5.46 -5.96 -2.48
N VAL A 223 -5.71 -4.67 -2.66
CA VAL A 223 -4.70 -3.62 -2.56
C VAL A 223 -4.39 -3.33 -1.09
N LYS A 224 -3.10 -3.27 -0.77
CA LYS A 224 -2.62 -2.92 0.58
C LYS A 224 -2.36 -1.43 0.71
N LEU A 225 -3.07 -0.81 1.65
CA LEU A 225 -2.96 0.60 2.00
C LEU A 225 -2.53 0.74 3.46
N GLU A 226 -1.67 1.71 3.75
CA GLU A 226 -1.37 2.17 5.11
C GLU A 226 -2.45 3.16 5.56
N ALA A 227 -2.68 3.23 6.87
CA ALA A 227 -3.62 4.20 7.43
C ALA A 227 -2.98 5.59 7.44
N ALA A 228 -3.55 6.52 6.68
CA ALA A 228 -3.13 7.92 6.67
C ALA A 228 -4.33 8.82 6.89
N VAL A 229 -4.40 9.44 8.07
CA VAL A 229 -5.39 10.46 8.38
C VAL A 229 -4.92 11.80 7.82
N LYS A 230 -5.82 12.52 7.14
CA LYS A 230 -5.60 13.87 6.65
C LYS A 230 -6.67 14.80 7.22
N ARG A 231 -6.31 16.05 7.46
CA ARG A 231 -7.20 17.10 7.96
C ARG A 231 -7.30 18.24 6.95
N PHE A 232 -8.51 18.75 6.74
CA PHE A 232 -8.73 19.90 5.88
C PHE A 232 -9.95 20.69 6.34
N GLN A 233 -9.87 22.01 6.25
CA GLN A 233 -10.97 22.91 6.56
C GLN A 233 -11.61 23.42 5.26
N PHE A 234 -12.81 22.93 4.96
CA PHE A 234 -13.58 23.36 3.80
C PHE A 234 -14.31 24.67 4.10
N SER A 235 -14.36 25.58 3.14
CA SER A 235 -15.05 26.87 3.23
C SER A 235 -15.65 27.25 1.87
N SER A 236 -16.37 28.39 1.79
CA SER A 236 -16.86 28.93 0.51
C SER A 236 -15.74 29.18 -0.50
N ASP A 237 -14.55 29.52 0.00
CA ASP A 237 -13.39 29.90 -0.81
C ASP A 237 -12.44 28.70 -1.04
N SER A 238 -12.63 27.62 -0.30
CA SER A 238 -11.79 26.43 -0.33
C SER A 238 -12.63 25.16 -0.28
N LEU A 239 -13.06 24.71 -1.45
CA LEU A 239 -13.92 23.53 -1.62
C LEU A 239 -13.15 22.27 -2.00
N GLU A 240 -11.85 22.39 -2.28
CA GLU A 240 -11.02 21.29 -2.76
C GLU A 240 -9.75 21.19 -1.92
N THR A 241 -9.38 19.98 -1.54
CA THR A 241 -8.10 19.75 -0.84
C THR A 241 -6.92 19.92 -1.79
N ASP A 242 -5.69 19.88 -1.28
CA ASP A 242 -4.55 19.52 -2.11
C ASP A 242 -4.62 18.06 -2.56
N TYR A 243 -3.76 17.68 -3.51
CA TYR A 243 -3.58 16.29 -3.87
C TYR A 243 -2.72 15.57 -2.83
N TYR A 244 -3.27 14.52 -2.23
CA TYR A 244 -2.54 13.62 -1.34
C TYR A 244 -2.16 12.33 -2.08
N GLU A 245 -0.94 11.87 -1.90
CA GLU A 245 -0.54 10.55 -2.40
C GLU A 245 -1.35 9.45 -1.69
N PHE A 246 -1.77 8.43 -2.44
CA PHE A 246 -2.34 7.24 -1.82
C PHE A 246 -1.29 6.56 -0.94
N PRO A 247 -1.65 6.16 0.29
CA PRO A 247 -0.73 5.50 1.21
C PRO A 247 -0.52 4.03 0.81
N LEU A 248 0.10 3.79 -0.33
CA LEU A 248 0.36 2.45 -0.85
C LEU A 248 1.62 1.86 -0.21
N VAL A 249 1.55 0.61 0.23
CA VAL A 249 2.70 -0.08 0.87
C VAL A 249 3.86 -0.28 -0.12
N THR A 250 3.55 -0.50 -1.41
CA THR A 250 4.58 -0.69 -2.45
C THR A 250 4.11 -0.17 -3.81
N ALA A 251 5.06 0.11 -4.71
CA ALA A 251 4.76 0.45 -6.12
C ALA A 251 3.98 -0.65 -6.86
N ALA A 252 4.10 -1.92 -6.46
CA ALA A 252 3.33 -3.01 -7.05
C ALA A 252 1.82 -2.89 -6.77
N GLU A 253 1.44 -2.31 -5.63
CA GLU A 253 0.05 -2.04 -5.27
C GLU A 253 -0.58 -1.00 -6.21
N CYS A 254 0.20 0.00 -6.66
CA CYS A 254 -0.25 0.96 -7.67
C CYS A 254 -0.62 0.26 -8.98
N ASN A 255 0.19 -0.69 -9.44
CA ASN A 255 -0.10 -1.47 -10.65
C ASN A 255 -1.39 -2.29 -10.51
N LYS A 256 -1.70 -2.83 -9.33
CA LYS A 256 -2.97 -3.54 -9.11
C LYS A 256 -4.19 -2.62 -9.27
N LEU A 257 -4.11 -1.39 -8.75
CA LEU A 257 -5.15 -0.37 -8.91
C LEU A 257 -5.34 0.01 -10.39
N LEU A 258 -4.24 0.26 -11.11
CA LEU A 258 -4.29 0.63 -12.52
C LEU A 258 -4.75 -0.52 -13.44
N ALA A 259 -4.44 -1.76 -13.08
CA ALA A 259 -4.91 -2.94 -13.79
C ALA A 259 -6.41 -3.21 -13.57
N ALA A 260 -7.05 -2.56 -12.58
CA ALA A 260 -8.48 -2.67 -12.35
C ALA A 260 -9.24 -1.73 -13.28
N ARG A 261 -10.48 -2.11 -13.65
CA ARG A 261 -11.33 -1.24 -14.48
C ARG A 261 -11.78 0.00 -13.71
N ASN A 262 -12.11 -0.19 -12.44
CA ASN A 262 -12.50 0.83 -11.48
C ASN A 262 -11.69 0.62 -10.21
N ILE A 263 -11.45 1.69 -9.46
CA ILE A 263 -10.77 1.65 -8.17
C ILE A 263 -11.83 1.75 -7.08
N ASN A 264 -11.92 0.73 -6.21
CA ASN A 264 -12.90 0.71 -5.12
C ASN A 264 -12.23 1.11 -3.81
N LEU A 265 -12.76 2.11 -3.12
CA LEU A 265 -12.19 2.66 -1.89
C LEU A 265 -13.28 2.86 -0.86
N ARG A 266 -12.89 2.79 0.42
CA ARG A 266 -13.73 3.24 1.53
C ARG A 266 -13.14 4.52 2.08
N ILE A 267 -13.92 5.58 2.10
CA ILE A 267 -13.52 6.84 2.73
C ILE A 267 -14.30 7.03 4.03
N PHE A 268 -13.58 7.23 5.13
CA PHE A 268 -14.14 7.68 6.40
C PHE A 268 -13.96 9.18 6.52
N MET A 269 -14.99 9.85 7.03
CA MET A 269 -15.02 11.30 7.23
C MET A 269 -15.49 11.60 8.64
N PHE A 270 -14.76 12.47 9.32
CA PHE A 270 -14.98 12.85 10.71
C PHE A 270 -15.07 14.37 10.77
N GLN A 271 -16.22 14.91 11.14
CA GLN A 271 -16.39 16.35 11.30
C GLN A 271 -15.96 16.77 12.71
N VAL A 272 -14.95 17.64 12.78
CA VAL A 272 -14.48 18.21 14.05
C VAL A 272 -15.57 19.14 14.58
N GLN A 273 -16.01 18.91 15.81
CA GLN A 273 -16.87 19.86 16.51
C GLN A 273 -16.01 20.97 17.10
N LYS A 274 -16.48 22.21 16.99
CA LYS A 274 -15.93 23.35 17.74
C LYS A 274 -16.59 23.40 19.10
#